data_AF-M0FE64-F1
#
_entry.id   AF-M0FE64-F1
#
_cell.length_a   1.000
_cell.length_b   1.000
_cell.length_c   1.000
_cell.angle_alpha   90.00
_cell.angle_beta   90.00
_cell.angle_gamma   90.00
#
_symmetry.space_group_name_H-M   'P 1'
#
loop_
_entity.id
_entity.type
_entity.pdbx_description
1 polymer ?
#
loop_
_entity_poly.entity_id
_entity_poly.type
_entity_poly.pdbx_seq_one_letter_code
_entity_poly.pdbx_strand_id
1 'polypeptide(L)' 'AAMRRPDAPLVVATDSAAAVRDADRVHVVDGGVVVESGAPSDLLAAPGVYARRYGAELGANFAGPGKDVDDE' A
#
# COMPACT_ATOMS: atom_id res chain seq x y z
N ALA A 1 5.41 -3.36 -22.92
CA ALA A 1 4.56 -4.56 -23.19
C ALA A 1 3.64 -4.79 -21.99
N ALA A 2 2.33 -4.65 -22.14
CA ALA A 2 1.39 -4.62 -21.03
C ALA A 2 1.51 -5.87 -20.14
N MET A 3 2.03 -5.71 -18.93
CA MET A 3 2.06 -6.75 -17.91
C MET A 3 0.63 -7.26 -17.70
N ARG A 4 0.37 -8.49 -18.12
CA ARG A 4 -0.91 -9.18 -17.94
C ARG A 4 -1.19 -9.22 -16.44
N ARG A 5 -2.20 -8.48 -15.97
CA ARG A 5 -2.62 -8.57 -14.56
C ARG A 5 -2.90 -10.03 -14.26
N PRO A 6 -2.32 -10.61 -13.19
CA PRO A 6 -2.67 -11.97 -12.80
C PRO A 6 -4.19 -12.01 -12.53
N ASP A 7 -4.89 -12.92 -13.20
CA ASP A 7 -6.34 -13.11 -13.04
C ASP A 7 -6.73 -13.63 -11.63
N ALA A 8 -5.72 -13.98 -10.81
CA ALA A 8 -5.89 -14.52 -9.47
C ALA A 8 -5.52 -13.47 -8.39
N PRO A 9 -6.31 -13.37 -7.30
CA PRO A 9 -5.97 -12.50 -6.18
C PRO A 9 -4.68 -12.97 -5.51
N LEU A 10 -3.74 -12.03 -5.30
CA LEU A 10 -2.51 -12.25 -4.56
C LEU A 10 -2.63 -11.61 -3.18
N VAL A 11 -2.32 -12.39 -2.14
CA VAL A 11 -2.22 -11.89 -0.76
C VAL A 11 -0.78 -12.08 -0.29
N VAL A 12 -0.17 -10.99 0.17
CA VAL A 12 1.19 -10.99 0.74
C VAL A 12 1.11 -10.48 2.18
N ALA A 13 1.64 -11.27 3.11
CA ALA A 13 1.85 -10.84 4.50
C ALA A 13 3.27 -10.31 4.64
N THR A 14 3.43 -9.03 4.95
CA THR A 14 4.73 -8.36 4.97
C THR A 14 4.72 -7.15 5.90
N ASP A 15 5.90 -6.74 6.36
CA ASP A 15 6.15 -5.48 7.02
C ASP A 15 6.92 -4.47 6.14
N SER A 16 7.20 -4.83 4.88
CA SER A 16 7.96 -3.99 3.95
C SER A 16 7.13 -2.83 3.41
N ALA A 17 7.63 -1.60 3.60
CA ALA A 17 7.05 -0.38 3.04
C ALA A 17 6.94 -0.44 1.51
N ALA A 18 7.93 -1.04 0.84
CA ALA A 18 7.93 -1.16 -0.62
C ALA A 18 6.82 -2.08 -1.13
N ALA A 19 6.58 -3.20 -0.45
CA ALA A 19 5.54 -4.15 -0.85
C ALA A 19 4.13 -3.59 -0.62
N VAL A 20 3.89 -2.90 0.50
CA VAL A 20 2.58 -2.29 0.78
C VAL A 20 2.29 -1.08 -0.11
N ARG A 21 3.32 -0.41 -0.65
CA ARG A 21 3.16 0.71 -1.59
C ARG A 21 2.48 0.29 -2.88
N ASP A 22 2.87 -0.86 -3.42
CA ASP A 22 2.41 -1.35 -4.73
C ASP A 22 1.14 -2.21 -4.61
N ALA A 23 0.56 -2.33 -3.41
CA ALA A 23 -0.65 -3.08 -3.16
C ALA A 23 -1.91 -2.29 -3.55
N ASP A 24 -2.87 -2.95 -4.22
CA ASP A 24 -4.18 -2.37 -4.48
C ASP A 24 -4.99 -2.12 -3.19
N ARG A 25 -4.73 -2.93 -2.16
CA ARG A 25 -5.38 -2.85 -0.85
C ARG A 25 -4.45 -3.35 0.25
N VAL A 26 -4.49 -2.67 1.39
CA VAL A 26 -3.77 -3.03 2.61
C VAL A 26 -4.77 -3.39 3.71
N HIS A 27 -4.45 -4.44 4.46
CA HIS A 27 -5.12 -4.81 5.70
C HIS A 27 -4.10 -4.78 6.84
N VAL A 28 -4.31 -3.93 7.84
CA VAL A 28 -3.46 -3.89 9.04
C VAL A 28 -4.06 -4.81 10.08
N VAL A 29 -3.27 -5.76 10.58
CA VAL A 29 -3.66 -6.70 11.62
C VAL A 29 -2.96 -6.35 12.91
N ASP A 30 -3.72 -6.23 13.98
CA ASP A 30 -3.22 -6.08 15.35
C ASP A 30 -4.09 -6.91 16.30
N GLY A 31 -3.48 -7.56 17.29
CA GLY A 31 -4.20 -8.42 18.24
C GLY A 31 -5.01 -9.58 17.60
N GLY A 32 -4.65 -10.02 16.38
CA GLY A 32 -5.36 -11.07 15.66
C GLY A 32 -6.63 -10.61 14.93
N VAL A 33 -6.89 -9.31 14.85
CA VAL A 33 -8.03 -8.73 14.11
C VAL A 33 -7.55 -7.70 13.10
N VAL A 34 -8.31 -7.51 12.02
CA VAL A 34 -8.05 -6.44 11.06
C VAL A 34 -8.53 -5.12 11.66
N VAL A 35 -7.60 -4.20 11.94
CA VAL A 35 -7.89 -2.91 12.57
C VAL A 35 -8.03 -1.78 11.55
N GLU A 36 -7.42 -1.92 10.36
CA GLU A 36 -7.53 -0.96 9.26
C GLU A 36 -7.59 -1.68 7.91
N SER A 37 -8.29 -1.08 6.95
CA SER A 37 -8.42 -1.63 5.60
C SER A 37 -8.71 -0.53 4.59
N GLY A 38 -7.94 -0.49 3.50
CA GLY A 38 -8.11 0.55 2.48
C GLY A 38 -7.02 0.54 1.44
N ALA A 39 -7.06 1.50 0.51
CA ALA A 39 -5.92 1.77 -0.35
C ALA A 39 -4.78 2.39 0.48
N PRO A 40 -3.50 2.18 0.10
CA PRO A 40 -2.36 2.75 0.82
C PRO A 40 -2.45 4.28 1.01
N SER A 41 -2.91 5.01 -0.02
CA SER A 41 -3.09 6.46 0.02
C SER A 41 -4.12 6.91 1.07
N ASP A 42 -5.25 6.20 1.15
CA ASP A 42 -6.33 6.53 2.08
C ASP A 42 -5.90 6.27 3.52
N LEU A 43 -5.18 5.17 3.77
CA LEU A 43 -4.66 4.83 5.09
C LEU A 43 -3.53 5.75 5.55
N LEU A 44 -2.82 6.42 4.63
CA LEU A 44 -1.84 7.46 4.96
C LEU A 44 -2.48 8.80 5.24
N ALA A 45 -3.62 9.11 4.60
CA ALA A 45 -4.34 10.37 4.79
C ALA A 45 -5.04 10.46 6.15
N ALA A 46 -5.36 9.32 6.77
CA ALA A 46 -5.95 9.26 8.09
C ALA A 46 -4.90 9.00 9.19
N PRO A 47 -5.01 9.63 10.37
CA PRO A 47 -4.15 9.31 11.51
C PRO A 47 -4.48 7.91 12.06
N GLY A 48 -3.71 6.92 11.61
CA GLY A 48 -3.94 5.49 11.85
C GLY A 48 -2.68 4.69 12.20
N VAL A 49 -2.81 3.38 12.42
CA VAL A 49 -1.66 2.48 12.71
C VAL A 49 -0.74 2.42 11.49
N TYR A 50 -1.32 2.30 10.29
CA TYR A 50 -0.61 2.32 9.02
C TYR A 50 0.18 3.62 8.84
N ALA A 51 -0.47 4.78 9.00
CA ALA A 51 0.17 6.09 8.87
C ALA A 51 1.28 6.30 9.90
N ARG A 52 1.10 5.86 11.15
CA ARG A 52 2.14 5.93 12.17
C ARG A 52 3.36 5.08 11.84
N ARG A 53 3.16 3.92 11.21
CA ARG A 53 4.26 3.00 10.86
C ARG A 53 5.01 3.45 9.62
N TYR A 54 4.30 3.85 8.57
CA TYR A 54 4.90 4.09 7.25
C TYR A 54 4.88 5.54 6.79
N GLY A 55 4.27 6.46 7.53
CA GLY A 55 4.11 7.86 7.12
C GLY A 55 5.42 8.56 6.76
N ALA A 56 6.52 8.26 7.47
CA ALA A 56 7.83 8.83 7.19
C ALA A 56 8.46 8.30 5.88
N GLU A 57 8.29 7.00 5.58
CA GLU A 57 8.89 6.35 4.41
C GLU A 57 8.03 6.51 3.14
N LEU A 58 6.72 6.52 3.30
CA LEU A 58 5.75 6.49 2.19
C LEU A 58 5.04 7.82 1.98
N GLY A 59 4.87 8.66 3.01
CA GLY A 59 4.09 9.91 2.92
C GLY A 59 4.58 10.88 1.84
N ALA A 60 5.90 10.97 1.63
CA ALA A 60 6.47 11.78 0.55
C ALA A 60 6.26 11.16 -0.84
N ASN A 61 6.20 9.83 -0.94
CA ASN A 61 6.07 9.10 -2.20
C ASN A 61 4.62 9.06 -2.72
N PHE A 62 3.63 9.10 -1.82
CA PHE A 62 2.21 9.21 -2.18
C PHE A 62 1.75 10.66 -2.42
N ALA A 63 2.58 11.65 -2.06
CA ALA A 63 2.31 13.07 -2.33
C ALA A 63 2.67 13.49 -3.77
N GLY A 64 3.38 12.65 -4.53
CA GLY A 64 3.63 12.88 -5.96
C GLY A 64 2.53 12.25 -6.82
N PRO A 65 2.10 12.89 -7.93
CA PRO A 65 1.28 12.19 -8.92
C PRO A 65 2.05 10.93 -9.30
N GLY A 66 1.43 9.76 -9.07
CA GLY A 66 2.04 8.47 -9.33
C GLY A 66 2.72 8.54 -10.68
N LYS A 67 4.06 8.42 -10.71
CA LYS A 67 4.73 8.37 -11.99
C LYS A 67 4.18 7.11 -12.63
N ASP A 68 3.36 7.31 -13.65
CA ASP A 68 3.20 6.31 -14.68
C ASP A 68 4.64 5.98 -15.08
N VAL A 69 5.04 4.75 -14.76
CA VAL A 69 6.26 4.19 -15.30
C VAL A 69 5.91 3.96 -16.76
N ASP A 70 5.94 5.05 -17.53
CA ASP A 70 5.71 5.01 -18.97
C ASP A 70 6.63 3.92 -19.53
N ASP A 71 5.97 3.02 -20.26
CA ASP A 71 6.50 1.78 -20.81
C ASP A 71 7.90 1.97 -21.43
N GLU A 72 8.83 1.07 -21.07
CA GLU A 72 9.90 0.66 -21.99
C GLU A 72 9.33 -0.28 -23.07
#